data_AF-A0A9X9F3S9-F1
#
_entry.id   AF-A0A9X9F3S9-F1
#
_cell.length_a   1.000
_cell.length_b   1.000
_cell.length_c   1.000
_cell.angle_alpha   90.00
_cell.angle_beta   90.00
_cell.angle_gamma   90.00
#
_symmetry.space_group_name_H-M   'P 1'
#
loop_
_entity.id
_entity.type
_entity.pdbx_description
1 polymer ?
#
loop_
_entity_poly.entity_id
_entity_poly.type
_entity_poly.pdbx_seq_one_letter_code
_entity_poly.pdbx_strand_id
1 'polypeptide(L)'
;HTLTFTVDGEALTIKNDFVFAMTGYHPDHSFLTKMGVQIDEETGRPIYTEDRMETNAENIFIAGVIAAGNNANEIFIENGRFHGDAIAQTIASREK
;
A
#
# COMPACT_ATOMS: atom_id res chain seq x y z
N HIS A 1 14.24 -28.63 14.39
CA HIS A 1 14.90 -27.31 14.49
C HIS A 1 14.41 -26.62 15.77
N THR A 2 14.79 -25.38 16.08
CA THR A 2 14.28 -24.67 17.26
C THR A 2 13.92 -23.23 16.92
N LEU A 3 12.90 -22.69 17.58
CA LEU A 3 12.46 -21.29 17.46
C LEU A 3 12.62 -20.61 18.82
N THR A 4 13.18 -19.40 18.83
CA THR A 4 13.33 -18.58 20.04
C THR A 4 12.53 -17.29 19.88
N PHE A 5 11.76 -16.93 20.91
CA PHE A 5 10.99 -15.69 20.98
C PHE A 5 11.00 -15.14 22.42
N THR A 6 10.69 -13.85 22.56
CA THR A 6 10.71 -13.16 23.85
C THR A 6 9.30 -12.73 24.23
N VAL A 7 8.92 -12.96 25.49
CA VAL A 7 7.67 -12.48 26.10
C VAL A 7 8.04 -11.80 27.41
N ASP A 8 7.61 -10.56 27.61
CA ASP A 8 7.89 -9.77 28.82
C ASP A 8 9.38 -9.72 29.23
N GLY A 9 10.28 -9.74 28.24
CA GLY A 9 11.73 -9.70 28.44
C GLY A 9 12.38 -11.07 28.70
N GLU A 10 11.60 -12.15 28.82
CA GLU A 10 12.12 -13.50 28.99
C GLU A 10 12.19 -14.26 27.67
N ALA A 11 13.34 -14.87 27.40
CA ALA A 11 13.55 -15.66 26.18
C ALA A 11 13.09 -17.12 26.39
N LEU A 12 12.20 -17.59 25.53
CA LEU A 12 11.79 -19.00 25.46
C LEU A 12 12.27 -19.63 24.16
N THR A 13 12.67 -20.90 24.24
CA THR A 13 13.07 -21.70 23.06
C THR A 13 12.23 -22.97 23.00
N ILE A 14 11.63 -23.23 21.84
CA ILE A 14 10.80 -24.41 21.59
C ILE A 14 11.39 -25.24 20.44
N LYS A 15 11.15 -26.56 20.47
CA LYS A 15 11.37 -27.42 19.30
C LYS A 15 10.35 -27.03 18.22
N ASN A 16 10.83 -26.78 17.01
CA ASN A 16 10.00 -26.38 15.88
C ASN A 16 10.62 -26.92 14.58
N ASP A 17 9.80 -27.39 13.64
CA ASP A 17 10.28 -27.92 12.37
C ASP A 17 9.97 -27.00 11.18
N PHE A 18 8.92 -26.19 11.27
CA PHE A 18 8.52 -25.24 10.24
C PHE A 18 7.96 -23.94 10.84
N VAL A 19 8.16 -22.83 10.13
CA VAL A 19 7.65 -21.50 10.48
C VAL A 19 6.88 -20.93 9.30
N PHE A 20 5.67 -20.42 9.57
CA PHE A 20 4.91 -19.61 8.62
C PHE A 20 4.79 -18.18 9.18
N ALA A 21 5.55 -17.25 8.61
CA ALA A 21 5.53 -15.84 9.01
C ALA A 21 4.41 -15.09 8.27
N MET A 22 3.17 -15.21 8.76
CA MET A 22 1.98 -14.60 8.15
C MET A 22 1.74 -13.17 8.68
N THR A 23 2.77 -12.33 8.65
CA THR A 23 2.76 -10.97 9.24
C THR A 23 2.18 -9.89 8.32
N GLY A 24 1.50 -10.28 7.25
CA GLY A 24 0.93 -9.37 6.24
C GLY A 24 1.95 -8.88 5.22
N TYR A 25 1.59 -7.80 4.51
CA TYR A 25 2.35 -7.20 3.42
C TYR A 25 2.31 -5.68 3.54
N HIS A 26 3.27 -5.00 2.92
CA HIS A 26 3.26 -3.55 2.75
C HIS A 26 3.44 -3.19 1.27
N PRO A 27 2.94 -2.04 0.81
CA PRO A 27 3.23 -1.55 -0.55
C PRO A 27 4.73 -1.25 -0.73
N ASP A 28 5.22 -1.35 -1.98
CA ASP A 28 6.58 -0.93 -2.31
C ASP A 28 6.65 0.61 -2.43
N HIS A 29 6.89 1.28 -1.31
CA HIS A 29 7.06 2.74 -1.27
C HIS A 29 8.34 3.19 -2.01
N SER A 30 9.35 2.32 -2.17
CA SER A 30 10.58 2.67 -2.89
C SER A 30 10.32 2.89 -4.36
N PHE A 31 9.46 2.06 -4.96
CA PHE A 31 9.06 2.23 -6.36
C PHE A 31 8.33 3.55 -6.58
N LEU A 32 7.34 3.86 -5.74
CA LEU A 32 6.55 5.10 -5.84
C LEU A 32 7.41 6.35 -5.64
N THR A 33 8.25 6.36 -4.60
CA THR A 33 9.14 7.50 -4.32
C THR A 33 10.15 7.74 -5.45
N LYS A 34 10.67 6.69 -6.09
CA LYS A 34 11.54 6.80 -7.28
C LYS A 34 10.83 7.41 -8.50
N MET A 35 9.51 7.26 -8.59
CA MET A 35 8.70 7.91 -9.62
C MET A 35 8.31 9.36 -9.27
N GLY A 36 8.74 9.87 -8.11
CA GLY A 36 8.42 11.22 -7.63
C GLY A 36 7.09 11.34 -6.88
N VAL A 37 6.45 10.20 -6.57
CA VAL A 37 5.23 10.17 -5.76
C VAL A 37 5.59 10.37 -4.29
N GLN A 38 4.99 11.37 -3.67
CA GLN A 38 5.12 11.63 -2.24
C GLN A 38 4.28 10.63 -1.45
N ILE A 39 4.78 10.23 -0.29
CA ILE A 39 4.11 9.31 0.64
C ILE A 39 3.94 10.05 1.98
N ASP A 40 2.75 9.96 2.56
CA ASP A 40 2.49 10.37 3.93
C ASP A 40 3.23 9.43 4.90
N GLU A 41 4.15 9.96 5.71
CA GLU A 41 5.04 9.15 6.53
C GLU A 41 4.33 8.42 7.69
N GLU A 42 3.22 8.96 8.19
CA GLU A 42 2.46 8.35 9.28
C GLU A 42 1.60 7.19 8.78
N THR A 43 0.91 7.39 7.65
CA THR A 43 -0.09 6.47 7.13
C THR A 43 0.44 5.57 6.01
N GLY A 44 1.60 5.88 5.43
CA GLY A 44 2.14 5.17 4.27
C GLY A 44 1.36 5.40 2.97
N ARG A 45 0.43 6.35 2.94
CA ARG A 45 -0.41 6.61 1.76
C ARG A 45 0.34 7.43 0.71
N PRO A 46 0.24 7.09 -0.57
CA PRO A 46 0.62 8.03 -1.61
C PRO A 46 -0.23 9.30 -1.51
N ILE A 47 0.36 10.45 -1.84
CA ILE A 47 -0.39 11.71 -1.94
C ILE A 47 -1.07 11.75 -3.31
N TYR A 48 -2.40 11.83 -3.32
CA TYR A 48 -3.22 11.92 -4.53
C TYR A 48 -4.49 12.74 -4.32
N THR A 49 -5.11 13.16 -5.43
CA THR A 49 -6.43 13.82 -5.42
C THR A 49 -7.51 12.76 -5.62
N GLU A 50 -8.45 12.63 -4.68
CA GLU A 50 -9.44 11.53 -4.66
C GLU A 50 -10.39 11.53 -5.87
N ASP A 51 -10.74 12.70 -6.41
CA ASP A 51 -11.65 12.84 -7.55
C ASP A 51 -11.04 12.43 -8.90
N ARG A 52 -9.70 12.41 -9.00
CA ARG A 52 -8.95 12.09 -10.23
C ARG A 52 -8.07 10.86 -10.08
N MET A 53 -7.84 10.41 -8.85
CA MET A 53 -6.87 9.39 -8.46
C MET A 53 -5.44 9.68 -8.95
N GLU A 54 -5.15 10.96 -9.21
CA GLU A 54 -3.86 11.44 -9.70
C GLU A 54 -2.97 11.85 -8.52
N THR A 55 -1.73 11.41 -8.54
CA THR A 55 -0.74 11.73 -7.51
C THR A 55 -0.25 13.18 -7.60
N ASN A 56 0.64 13.59 -6.69
CA ASN A 56 1.37 14.84 -6.82
C ASN A 56 2.27 14.90 -8.08
N ALA A 57 2.65 13.75 -8.64
CA ALA A 57 3.42 13.68 -9.88
C ALA A 57 2.45 13.67 -11.08
N GLU A 58 2.57 14.67 -11.94
CA GLU A 58 1.67 14.88 -13.06
C GLU A 58 1.63 13.65 -13.99
N ASN A 59 0.41 13.24 -14.37
CA ASN A 59 0.14 12.05 -15.19
C ASN A 59 0.55 10.71 -14.57
N ILE A 60 0.86 10.67 -13.27
CA ILE A 60 1.03 9.43 -12.50
C ILE A 60 -0.22 9.24 -11.63
N PHE A 61 -0.91 8.13 -11.86
CA PHE A 61 -2.16 7.77 -11.19
C PHE A 61 -1.99 6.52 -10.32
N ILE A 62 -2.86 6.36 -9.33
CA ILE A 62 -2.89 5.18 -8.45
C ILE A 62 -4.28 4.55 -8.44
N ALA A 63 -4.34 3.22 -8.39
CA ALA A 63 -5.60 2.48 -8.37
C ALA A 63 -5.50 1.23 -7.49
N GLY A 64 -6.63 0.82 -6.91
CA GLY A 64 -6.69 -0.30 -5.97
C GLY A 64 -5.99 -0.04 -4.64
N VAL A 65 -5.62 -1.13 -3.97
CA VAL A 65 -5.16 -1.15 -2.56
C VAL A 65 -3.91 -0.31 -2.28
N ILE A 66 -3.12 0.01 -3.30
CA ILE A 66 -1.92 0.86 -3.17
C ILE A 66 -2.26 2.27 -2.66
N ALA A 67 -3.50 2.74 -2.85
CA ALA A 67 -3.97 4.04 -2.36
C ALA A 67 -4.29 4.05 -0.84
N ALA A 68 -4.34 2.88 -0.19
CA ALA A 68 -4.72 2.76 1.24
C ALA A 68 -3.53 2.93 2.21
N GLY A 69 -2.29 2.86 1.71
CA GLY A 69 -1.09 2.90 2.52
C GLY A 69 -1.01 1.72 3.50
N ASN A 70 -0.67 2.01 4.76
CA ASN A 70 -0.52 1.02 5.83
C ASN A 70 -1.87 0.50 6.37
N ASN A 71 -2.98 1.19 6.12
CA ASN A 71 -4.31 0.70 6.47
C ASN A 71 -4.92 -0.10 5.31
N ALA A 72 -4.42 -1.33 5.11
CA ALA A 72 -4.88 -2.22 4.05
C ALA A 72 -6.36 -2.65 4.15
N ASN A 73 -7.10 -2.21 5.18
CA ASN A 73 -8.52 -2.52 5.39
C ASN A 73 -9.48 -1.42 4.92
N GLU A 74 -8.99 -0.41 4.19
CA GLU A 74 -9.86 0.65 3.64
C GLU A 74 -10.25 0.43 2.18
N ILE A 75 -9.34 -0.14 1.40
CA ILE A 75 -9.56 -0.34 -0.04
C ILE A 75 -9.55 -1.83 -0.32
N PHE A 76 -10.67 -2.30 -0.84
CA PHE A 76 -10.93 -3.67 -1.28
C PHE A 76 -11.32 -3.66 -2.76
N ILE A 77 -11.67 -4.83 -3.29
CA ILE A 77 -12.11 -4.93 -4.68
C ILE A 77 -13.41 -4.14 -4.87
N GLU A 78 -14.30 -4.15 -3.88
CA GLU A 78 -15.65 -3.60 -3.94
C GLU A 78 -15.66 -2.10 -4.19
N ASN A 79 -14.75 -1.35 -3.56
CA ASN A 79 -14.60 0.09 -3.72
C ASN A 79 -13.45 0.46 -4.65
N GLY A 80 -12.30 -0.23 -4.56
CA GLY A 80 -11.11 0.07 -5.36
C GLY A 80 -11.29 -0.14 -6.86
N ARG A 81 -12.23 -1.00 -7.28
CA ARG A 81 -12.53 -1.23 -8.71
C ARG A 81 -13.03 0.02 -9.44
N PHE A 82 -13.54 1.02 -8.71
CA PHE A 82 -14.08 2.25 -9.31
C PHE A 82 -13.01 3.34 -9.54
N HIS A 83 -11.79 3.18 -9.01
CA HIS A 83 -10.72 4.17 -9.22
C HIS A 83 -10.39 4.38 -10.71
N GLY A 84 -10.55 3.34 -11.54
CA GLY A 84 -10.32 3.42 -12.97
C GLY A 84 -11.23 4.41 -13.70
N ASP A 85 -12.46 4.64 -13.22
CA ASP A 85 -13.41 5.55 -13.85
C ASP A 85 -12.92 7.00 -13.75
N ALA A 86 -12.45 7.41 -12.56
CA ALA A 86 -11.87 8.73 -12.30
C ALA A 86 -10.60 8.97 -13.13
N ILE A 87 -9.73 7.96 -13.22
CA ILE A 87 -8.49 8.02 -14.01
C ILE A 87 -8.82 8.18 -15.50
N ALA A 88 -9.71 7.33 -16.03
CA ALA A 88 -10.09 7.36 -17.44
C ALA A 88 -10.73 8.70 -17.82
N GLN A 89 -11.61 9.24 -16.97
CA GLN A 89 -12.21 10.56 -17.18
C GLN A 89 -11.16 11.67 -17.20
N THR A 90 -10.19 11.64 -16.28
CA THR A 90 -9.12 12.63 -16.20
C THR A 90 -8.25 12.60 -17.45
N ILE A 91 -7.78 11.42 -17.87
CA ILE A 91 -6.96 11.26 -19.08
C ILE A 91 -7.75 11.71 -20.32
N ALA A 92 -8.98 11.23 -20.50
CA ALA A 92 -9.81 11.59 -21.64
C ALA A 92 -10.14 13.09 -21.71
N SER A 93 -10.11 13.82 -20.58
CA SER A 93 -10.31 15.27 -20.56
C SER A 93 -9.11 16.06 -21.08
N ARG A 94 -7.90 15.49 -20.99
CA ARG A 94 -6.63 16.10 -21.40
C ARG A 94 -6.24 15.80 -22.84
N GLU A 95 -6.73 14.68 -23.38
CA GLU A 95 -6.46 14.22 -24.76
C GLU A 95 -7.45 14.82 -25.80
N LYS A 96 -8.28 15.79 -25.40
CA LYS A 96 -9.21 16.51 -26.29
C LYS A 96 -8.57 17.75 -26.88
#